data_AF-A0A9Q3BV42-F1
#
_entry.id   AF-A0A9Q3BV42-F1
#
_cell.length_a   1.000
_cell.length_b   1.000
_cell.length_c   1.000
_cell.angle_alpha   90.00
_cell.angle_beta   90.00
_cell.angle_gamma   90.00
#
_symmetry.space_group_name_H-M   'P 1'
#
loop_
_entity.id
_entity.type
_entity.pdbx_description
1 polymer ?
#
loop_
_entity_poly.entity_id
_entity_poly.type
_entity_poly.pdbx_seq_one_letter_code
_entity_poly.pdbx_strand_id
1 'polypeptide(L)'
;MTVIGNEYMENAYLLWNKLTNLFTSSTFNSQAKIWSRFPKISYNGNLQSFITELRESLNEIKTVGIEVRTKTVAFSIFTKVLDNFSSLNEKVTLNTKSQGNPDAILNLLHNEALKEEALEASNEANTDSIMALNRECKV
;
A
#
# COMPACT_ATOMS: atom_id res chain seq x y z
N MET A 1 48.57 23.53 14.27
CA MET A 1 47.98 23.36 12.91
C MET A 1 48.32 21.95 12.49
N THR A 2 47.44 20.98 12.77
CA THR A 2 47.73 19.56 12.51
C THR A 2 47.37 19.29 11.06
N VAL A 3 48.39 19.08 10.23
CA VAL A 3 48.22 18.67 8.83
C VAL A 3 47.55 17.30 8.84
N ILE A 4 46.28 17.25 8.45
CA ILE A 4 45.57 15.99 8.26
C ILE A 4 46.19 15.37 7.00
N GLY A 5 47.04 14.36 7.17
CA GLY A 5 47.68 13.65 6.06
C GLY A 5 46.65 12.97 5.15
N ASN A 6 46.96 12.86 3.84
CA ASN A 6 46.10 12.24 2.83
C ASN A 6 45.64 10.81 3.19
N GLU A 7 46.43 10.10 3.99
CA GLU A 7 46.13 8.76 4.53
C GLU A 7 44.85 8.71 5.39
N TYR A 8 44.48 9.80 6.07
CA TYR A 8 43.27 9.86 6.88
C TYR A 8 42.03 10.12 6.03
N MET A 9 42.17 10.90 4.95
CA MET A 9 41.10 11.12 3.97
C MET A 9 40.75 9.85 3.20
N GLU A 10 41.77 9.09 2.78
CA GLU A 10 41.57 7.80 2.09
C GLU A 10 40.89 6.77 3.02
N ASN A 11 41.29 6.73 4.30
CA ASN A 11 40.63 5.89 5.30
C ASN A 11 39.18 6.29 5.58
N ALA A 12 38.89 7.59 5.69
CA ALA A 12 37.52 8.08 5.88
C ALA A 12 36.64 7.76 4.67
N TYR A 13 37.16 7.89 3.45
CA TYR A 13 36.47 7.52 2.22
C TYR A 13 36.21 6.02 2.13
N LEU A 14 37.19 5.18 2.46
CA LEU A 14 37.04 3.72 2.52
C LEU A 14 36.03 3.29 3.59
N LEU A 15 36.03 3.94 4.75
CA LEU A 15 35.06 3.70 5.81
C LEU A 15 33.65 4.11 5.37
N TRP A 16 33.50 5.29 4.76
CA TRP A 16 32.23 5.76 4.21
C TRP A 16 31.71 4.83 3.12
N ASN A 17 32.57 4.33 2.23
CA ASN A 17 32.18 3.35 1.21
C ASN A 17 31.83 2.00 1.80
N LYS A 18 32.52 1.53 2.85
CA LYS A 18 32.12 0.30 3.55
C LYS A 18 30.78 0.46 4.25
N LEU A 19 30.56 1.58 4.95
CA LEU A 19 29.28 1.91 5.58
C LEU A 19 28.18 1.99 4.53
N THR A 20 28.39 2.78 3.49
CA THR A 20 27.48 2.93 2.37
C THR A 20 27.18 1.56 1.79
N ASN A 21 28.16 0.75 1.42
CA ASN A 21 27.93 -0.62 0.93
C ASN A 21 27.16 -1.51 1.92
N LEU A 22 27.36 -1.40 3.22
CA LEU A 22 26.58 -2.16 4.22
C LEU A 22 25.12 -1.69 4.30
N PHE A 23 24.86 -0.41 4.04
CA PHE A 23 23.52 0.20 4.11
C PHE A 23 22.80 0.32 2.75
N THR A 24 23.52 0.34 1.63
CA THR A 24 23.01 0.47 0.25
C THR A 24 22.99 -0.85 -0.50
N SER A 25 23.75 -1.85 -0.04
CA SER A 25 23.53 -3.20 -0.57
C SER A 25 22.09 -3.59 -0.28
N SER A 26 21.38 -3.97 -1.34
CA SER A 26 20.20 -4.82 -1.29
C SER A 26 20.60 -6.17 -0.67
N THR A 27 20.98 -6.12 0.60
CA THR A 27 21.35 -7.27 1.39
C THR A 27 20.09 -8.07 1.61
N PHE A 28 20.25 -9.39 1.63
CA PHE A 28 19.20 -10.31 2.02
C PHE A 28 18.47 -9.85 3.29
N ASN A 29 19.16 -9.20 4.23
CA ASN A 29 18.56 -8.63 5.44
C ASN A 29 17.57 -7.48 5.15
N SER A 30 17.93 -6.53 4.27
CA SER A 30 17.04 -5.44 3.86
C SER A 30 15.83 -5.97 3.10
N GLN A 31 16.04 -6.93 2.18
CA GLN A 31 14.97 -7.64 1.48
C GLN A 31 14.05 -8.37 2.45
N ALA A 32 14.61 -9.13 3.40
CA ALA A 32 13.85 -9.87 4.40
C ALA A 32 13.04 -8.95 5.32
N LYS A 33 13.59 -7.79 5.70
CA LYS A 33 12.85 -6.80 6.50
C LYS A 33 11.64 -6.27 5.75
N ILE A 34 11.80 -5.86 4.49
CA ILE A 34 10.69 -5.35 3.66
C ILE A 34 9.66 -6.46 3.44
N TRP A 35 10.11 -7.65 3.06
CA TRP A 35 9.23 -8.80 2.88
C TRP A 35 8.48 -9.16 4.16
N SER A 36 9.10 -9.04 5.33
CA SER A 36 8.44 -9.35 6.61
C SER A 36 7.33 -8.36 6.99
N ARG A 37 7.29 -7.18 6.38
CA ARG A 37 6.25 -6.16 6.61
C ARG A 37 5.01 -6.43 5.76
N PHE A 38 5.19 -6.80 4.50
CA PHE A 38 4.09 -7.08 3.57
C PHE A 38 2.99 -8.01 4.11
N PRO A 39 3.28 -9.20 4.67
CA PRO A 39 2.23 -10.08 5.19
C PRO A 39 1.58 -9.55 6.47
N LYS A 40 2.18 -8.60 7.18
CA LYS A 40 1.64 -8.00 8.40
C LYS A 40 0.64 -6.87 8.13
N ILE A 41 0.57 -6.37 6.90
CA ILE A 41 -0.44 -5.36 6.51
C ILE A 41 -1.82 -6.00 6.64
N SER A 42 -2.66 -5.44 7.49
CA SER A 42 -4.02 -5.92 7.75
C SER A 42 -4.99 -4.76 7.68
N TYR A 43 -6.25 -5.05 7.37
CA TYR A 43 -7.29 -4.04 7.38
C TYR A 43 -7.54 -3.54 8.81
N ASN A 44 -7.65 -2.22 8.98
CA ASN A 44 -7.86 -1.56 10.27
C ASN A 44 -9.14 -0.69 10.32
N GLY A 45 -10.06 -0.90 9.38
CA GLY A 45 -11.30 -0.11 9.26
C GLY A 45 -11.25 1.02 8.22
N ASN A 46 -10.08 1.32 7.63
CA ASN A 46 -9.97 2.29 6.53
C ASN A 46 -9.45 1.61 5.25
N LEU A 47 -10.31 1.53 4.23
CA LEU A 47 -10.00 0.85 2.97
C LEU A 47 -8.96 1.63 2.14
N GLN A 48 -9.00 2.96 2.13
CA GLN A 48 -8.04 3.78 1.40
C GLN A 48 -6.62 3.68 2.00
N SER A 49 -6.51 3.71 3.33
CA SER A 49 -5.24 3.49 4.03
C SER A 49 -4.68 2.11 3.72
N PHE A 50 -5.52 1.07 3.79
CA PHE A 50 -5.13 -0.31 3.46
C PHE A 50 -4.62 -0.46 2.02
N ILE A 51 -5.31 0.14 1.04
CA ILE A 51 -4.87 0.12 -0.37
C ILE A 51 -3.54 0.86 -0.54
N THR A 52 -3.37 1.99 0.15
CA THR A 52 -2.16 2.80 0.09
C THR A 52 -0.96 2.05 0.66
N GLU A 53 -1.09 1.46 1.84
CA GLU A 53 -0.04 0.65 2.47
C GLU A 53 0.37 -0.56 1.59
N LEU A 54 -0.60 -1.22 0.95
CA LEU A 54 -0.31 -2.29 0.00
C LEU A 54 0.46 -1.79 -1.22
N ARG A 55 0.09 -0.64 -1.80
CA ARG A 55 0.79 -0.04 -2.95
C ARG A 55 2.22 0.37 -2.59
N GLU A 56 2.41 0.98 -1.42
CA GLU A 56 3.73 1.36 -0.91
C GLU A 56 4.61 0.14 -0.73
N SER A 57 4.10 -0.91 -0.07
CA SER A 57 4.85 -2.15 0.15
C SER A 57 5.19 -2.87 -1.16
N LEU A 58 4.27 -2.88 -2.13
CA LEU A 58 4.56 -3.41 -3.48
C LEU A 58 5.67 -2.63 -4.17
N ASN A 59 5.67 -1.30 -4.05
CA ASN A 59 6.70 -0.46 -4.62
C ASN A 59 8.05 -0.73 -3.94
N GLU A 60 8.10 -0.83 -2.62
CA GLU A 60 9.32 -1.19 -1.86
C GLU A 60 9.88 -2.55 -2.30
N ILE A 61 9.03 -3.57 -2.46
CA ILE A 61 9.41 -4.91 -2.93
C ILE A 61 10.04 -4.82 -4.34
N LYS A 62 9.43 -4.03 -5.24
CA LYS A 62 9.95 -3.79 -6.59
C LYS A 62 11.29 -3.04 -6.55
N THR A 63 11.41 -2.00 -5.73
CA THR A 63 12.62 -1.16 -5.61
C THR A 63 13.83 -1.92 -5.07
N VAL A 64 13.62 -2.81 -4.10
CA VAL A 64 14.72 -3.59 -3.51
C VAL A 64 15.10 -4.81 -4.35
N GLY A 65 14.30 -5.13 -5.38
CA GLY A 65 14.61 -6.18 -6.36
C GLY A 65 14.31 -7.58 -5.83
N ILE A 66 13.29 -7.73 -4.99
CA ILE A 66 12.86 -9.06 -4.54
C ILE A 66 12.14 -9.73 -5.71
N GLU A 67 12.74 -10.80 -6.25
CA GLU A 67 12.17 -11.58 -7.34
C GLU A 67 11.01 -12.45 -6.85
N VAL A 68 9.81 -11.87 -6.79
CA VAL A 68 8.58 -12.60 -6.46
C VAL A 68 7.71 -12.71 -7.71
N ARG A 69 7.17 -13.91 -7.95
CA ARG A 69 6.19 -14.09 -9.02
C ARG A 69 4.99 -13.19 -8.77
N THR A 70 4.63 -12.38 -9.75
CA THR A 70 3.49 -11.45 -9.73
C THR A 70 2.20 -12.12 -9.25
N LYS A 71 1.98 -13.39 -9.67
CA LYS A 71 0.83 -14.20 -9.23
C LYS A 71 0.84 -14.49 -7.73
N THR A 72 2.00 -14.78 -7.13
CA THR A 72 2.12 -15.06 -5.70
C THR A 72 1.71 -13.84 -4.89
N VAL A 73 2.18 -12.66 -5.29
CA VAL A 73 1.82 -11.39 -4.66
C VAL A 73 0.33 -11.11 -4.83
N ALA A 74 -0.22 -11.36 -6.03
CA ALA A 74 -1.65 -11.22 -6.30
C ALA A 74 -2.50 -12.14 -5.40
N PHE A 75 -2.09 -13.39 -5.21
CA PHE A 75 -2.76 -14.32 -4.29
C PHE A 75 -2.72 -13.81 -2.85
N SER A 76 -1.59 -13.30 -2.37
CA SER A 76 -1.49 -12.75 -1.01
C SER A 76 -2.38 -11.53 -0.78
N ILE A 77 -2.52 -10.65 -1.78
CA ILE A 77 -3.46 -9.53 -1.69
C ILE A 77 -4.89 -10.04 -1.72
N PHE A 78 -5.19 -10.98 -2.62
CA PHE A 78 -6.52 -11.58 -2.74
C PHE A 78 -6.96 -12.21 -1.42
N THR A 79 -6.12 -13.04 -0.78
CA THR A 79 -6.45 -13.66 0.52
C THR A 79 -6.71 -12.60 1.60
N LYS A 80 -5.95 -11.50 1.61
CA LYS A 80 -6.20 -10.40 2.55
C LYS A 80 -7.55 -9.71 2.30
N VAL A 81 -7.99 -9.61 1.05
CA VAL A 81 -9.32 -9.09 0.73
C VAL A 81 -10.41 -10.07 1.16
N LEU A 82 -10.22 -11.38 0.89
CA LEU A 82 -11.15 -12.43 1.31
C LEU A 82 -11.44 -12.39 2.81
N ASP A 83 -10.38 -12.26 3.61
CA ASP A 83 -10.48 -12.31 5.08
C ASP A 83 -11.20 -11.09 5.67
N ASN A 84 -11.18 -9.94 4.98
CA ASN A 84 -11.68 -8.68 5.51
C ASN A 84 -12.99 -8.20 4.86
N PHE A 85 -13.33 -8.68 3.64
CA PHE A 85 -14.45 -8.15 2.88
C PHE A 85 -15.21 -9.24 2.11
N SER A 86 -16.25 -9.81 2.73
CA SER A 86 -17.11 -10.84 2.11
C SER A 86 -17.88 -10.34 0.89
N SER A 87 -18.32 -9.08 0.88
CA SER A 87 -19.04 -8.46 -0.25
C SER A 87 -18.13 -8.08 -1.41
N LEU A 88 -16.91 -7.62 -1.13
CA LEU A 88 -15.90 -7.33 -2.16
C LEU A 88 -15.31 -8.62 -2.74
N ASN A 89 -15.22 -9.68 -1.94
CA ASN A 89 -14.78 -10.99 -2.41
C ASN A 89 -15.57 -11.46 -3.63
N GLU A 90 -16.91 -11.40 -3.59
CA GLU A 90 -17.74 -11.82 -4.72
C GLU A 90 -17.43 -11.01 -5.98
N LYS A 91 -17.28 -9.68 -5.85
CA LYS A 91 -16.95 -8.79 -6.97
C LYS A 91 -15.55 -9.01 -7.53
N VAL A 92 -14.55 -9.25 -6.67
CA VAL A 92 -13.17 -9.55 -7.08
C VAL A 92 -13.10 -10.93 -7.75
N THR A 93 -13.79 -11.91 -7.20
CA THR A 93 -13.86 -13.29 -7.74
C THR A 93 -14.53 -13.32 -9.11
N LEU A 94 -15.60 -12.54 -9.31
CA LEU A 94 -16.30 -12.41 -10.59
C LEU A 94 -15.47 -11.66 -11.65
N ASN A 95 -14.49 -10.85 -11.24
CA ASN A 95 -13.65 -10.10 -12.17
C ASN A 95 -12.43 -10.92 -12.63
N THR A 96 -12.61 -11.65 -13.73
CA THR A 96 -11.59 -12.49 -14.39
C THR A 96 -10.34 -11.72 -14.84
N LYS A 97 -10.42 -10.41 -15.07
CA LYS A 97 -9.28 -9.57 -15.50
C LYS A 97 -8.36 -9.17 -14.34
N SER A 98 -8.84 -9.27 -13.10
CA SER A 98 -8.04 -8.99 -11.90
C SER A 98 -7.18 -10.18 -11.46
N GLN A 99 -7.45 -11.38 -12.00
CA GLN A 99 -6.80 -12.61 -11.59
C GLN A 99 -5.33 -12.63 -12.00
N GLY A 100 -4.45 -12.57 -10.99
CA GLY A 100 -3.00 -12.75 -11.15
C GLY A 100 -2.19 -11.47 -11.34
N ASN A 101 -2.82 -10.28 -11.28
CA ASN A 101 -2.10 -9.00 -11.26
C ASN A 101 -2.43 -8.21 -9.97
N PRO A 102 -1.44 -7.97 -9.08
CA PRO A 102 -1.59 -7.16 -7.87
C PRO A 102 -2.22 -5.78 -8.13
N ASP A 103 -1.77 -5.10 -9.18
CA ASP A 103 -2.17 -3.74 -9.49
C ASP A 103 -3.64 -3.69 -9.96
N ALA A 104 -4.09 -4.72 -10.67
CA ALA A 104 -5.48 -4.83 -11.11
C ALA A 104 -6.44 -5.08 -9.94
N ILE A 105 -6.05 -5.89 -8.96
CA ILE A 105 -6.83 -6.13 -7.74
C ILE A 105 -6.94 -4.83 -6.93
N LEU A 106 -5.83 -4.12 -6.74
CA LEU A 106 -5.82 -2.86 -5.98
C LEU A 106 -6.65 -1.76 -6.66
N ASN A 107 -6.63 -1.67 -7.99
CA ASN A 107 -7.45 -0.71 -8.73
C ASN A 107 -8.94 -1.02 -8.62
N LEU A 108 -9.32 -2.30 -8.61
CA LEU A 108 -10.70 -2.71 -8.36
C LEU A 108 -11.14 -2.28 -6.96
N LEU A 109 -10.34 -2.57 -5.93
CA LEU A 109 -10.64 -2.17 -4.55
C LEU A 109 -10.79 -0.66 -4.41
N HIS A 110 -9.90 0.12 -5.04
CA HIS A 110 -9.96 1.57 -5.00
C HIS A 110 -11.23 2.12 -5.65
N ASN A 111 -11.64 1.57 -6.79
CA ASN A 111 -12.88 1.97 -7.46
C ASN A 111 -14.12 1.63 -6.62
N GLU A 112 -14.10 0.55 -5.87
CA GLU A 112 -15.20 0.19 -4.98
C GLU A 112 -15.24 1.10 -3.74
N ALA A 113 -14.09 1.44 -3.16
CA ALA A 113 -14.00 2.42 -2.08
C ALA A 113 -14.59 3.77 -2.48
N LEU A 114 -14.27 4.26 -3.68
CA LEU A 114 -14.81 5.52 -4.21
C LEU A 114 -16.33 5.48 -4.42
N LYS A 115 -16.89 4.33 -4.79
CA LYS A 115 -18.34 4.18 -4.96
C LYS A 115 -19.08 4.20 -3.62
N GLU A 116 -18.49 3.61 -2.60
CA GLU A 116 -19.04 3.60 -1.24
C GLU A 116 -19.07 5.02 -0.67
N GLU A 117 -17.97 5.75 -0.78
CA GLU A 117 -17.86 7.15 -0.37
C GLU A 117 -18.85 8.06 -1.14
N ALA A 118 -19.01 7.84 -2.45
CA ALA A 118 -19.98 8.58 -3.25
C ALA A 118 -21.45 8.28 -2.85
N LEU A 119 -21.74 7.06 -2.38
CA LEU A 119 -23.06 6.68 -1.90
C LEU A 119 -23.37 7.35 -0.56
N GLU A 120 -22.39 7.40 0.34
CA GLU A 120 -22.49 8.09 1.63
C GLU A 120 -22.74 9.59 1.44
N ALA A 121 -21.96 10.26 0.58
CA ALA A 121 -22.14 11.68 0.27
C ALA A 121 -23.52 11.98 -0.36
N SER A 122 -24.03 11.07 -1.21
CA SER A 122 -25.37 11.15 -1.77
C SER A 122 -26.46 11.07 -0.68
N ASN A 123 -26.28 10.19 0.30
CA ASN A 123 -27.24 10.00 1.38
C ASN A 123 -27.27 11.20 2.33
N GLU A 124 -26.10 11.75 2.67
CA GLU A 124 -25.99 12.96 3.49
C GLU A 124 -26.67 14.17 2.84
N ALA A 125 -26.42 14.39 1.54
CA ALA A 125 -27.05 15.47 0.78
C ALA A 125 -28.59 15.33 0.69
N ASN A 126 -29.08 14.10 0.59
CA ASN A 126 -30.52 13.82 0.62
C ASN A 126 -31.12 14.08 2.01
N THR A 127 -30.45 13.69 3.09
CA THR A 127 -30.93 13.98 4.46
C THR A 127 -30.94 15.46 4.76
N ASP A 128 -29.94 16.22 4.31
CA ASP A 128 -29.90 17.67 4.49
C ASP A 128 -30.98 18.38 3.69
N SER A 129 -31.26 17.91 2.45
CA SER A 129 -32.37 18.42 1.65
C SER A 129 -33.73 18.16 2.30
N ILE A 130 -33.92 16.96 2.87
CA ILE A 130 -35.15 16.60 3.60
C ILE A 130 -35.29 17.43 4.89
N MET A 131 -34.20 17.67 5.62
CA MET A 131 -34.21 18.51 6.82
C MET A 131 -34.43 20.00 6.52
N ALA A 132 -33.93 20.50 5.39
CA ALA A 132 -34.16 21.87 4.94
C ALA A 132 -35.62 22.09 4.55
N LEU A 133 -36.21 21.20 3.75
CA LEU A 133 -37.63 21.26 3.36
C LEU A 133 -38.58 21.22 4.57
N ASN A 134 -38.28 20.39 5.58
CA ASN A 134 -39.09 20.31 6.79
C ASN A 134 -39.03 21.55 7.69
N ARG A 135 -38.01 22.43 7.54
CA ARG A 135 -37.95 23.71 8.25
C ARG A 135 -38.78 24.80 7.57
N GLU A 136 -38.85 24.78 6.24
CA GLU A 136 -39.63 25.76 5.46
C GLU A 136 -41.15 25.52 5.58
N CYS A 137 -41.59 24.27 5.71
CA CYS A 137 -43.01 23.93 5.87
C CYS A 137 -43.59 24.18 7.29
N LYS A 138 -42.82 24.76 8.23
CA LYS A 138 -43.22 24.94 9.64
C LYS A 138 -43.60 26.39 10.01
N VAL A 139 -43.88 27.25 9.02
CA VAL A 139 -44.41 28.62 9.16
C VAL A 139 -45.86 28.65 8.70
#